data_AF-A0A380MR10-F1
#
_entry.id   AF-A0A380MR10-F1
#
_cell.length_a   1.000
_cell.length_b   1.000
_cell.length_c   1.000
_cell.angle_alpha   90.00
_cell.angle_beta   90.00
_cell.angle_gamma   90.00
#
_symmetry.space_group_name_H-M   'P 1'
#
loop_
_entity.id
_entity.type
_entity.pdbx_description
1 polymer ?
#
loop_
_entity_poly.entity_id
_entity_poly.type
_entity_poly.pdbx_seq_one_letter_code
_entity_poly.pdbx_strand_id
1 'polypeptide(L)'
;MELASYSDYALRLVNSEEPARGTDTLTSVDAVRALFGTSTQAARRATDADVTRFRAVRGRLRAVFEAAADGDERQAVHLLNALLLEFPVSPQVSGHGELDAEGRPDWHMHLADHPSNATSGYAAIAAMGLAFHLTEFGADRLGLCEAAPCRNAYLDTSTNRSRRYCSDRCATRANVAAYRARKRRESDTSERTGRTAE
;
A
#
# COMPACT_ATOMS: atom_id res chain seq x y z
N MET A 1 -5.31 15.94 -7.61
CA MET A 1 -3.95 15.61 -8.09
C MET A 1 -3.88 14.12 -8.34
N GLU A 2 -3.90 13.71 -9.61
CA GLU A 2 -3.95 12.30 -10.01
C GLU A 2 -2.76 11.47 -9.49
N LEU A 3 -1.61 12.11 -9.26
CA LEU A 3 -0.39 11.47 -8.77
C LEU A 3 -0.53 10.88 -7.35
N ALA A 4 -1.34 11.49 -6.48
CA ALA A 4 -1.62 10.93 -5.16
C ALA A 4 -2.43 9.61 -5.26
N SER A 5 -3.24 9.45 -6.31
CA SER A 5 -3.99 8.22 -6.57
C SER A 5 -3.09 7.05 -7.00
N TYR A 6 -1.89 7.35 -7.53
CA TYR A 6 -0.94 6.32 -7.95
C TYR A 6 -0.34 5.55 -6.77
N SER A 7 -0.33 6.14 -5.58
CA SER A 7 0.12 5.47 -4.36
C SER A 7 -0.72 4.23 -4.01
N ASP A 8 -1.98 4.17 -4.46
CA ASP A 8 -2.86 3.00 -4.28
C ASP A 8 -2.38 1.78 -5.07
N TYR A 9 -1.65 1.96 -6.19
CA TYR A 9 -1.07 0.84 -6.94
C TYR A 9 -0.06 0.05 -6.11
N ALA A 10 0.78 0.75 -5.33
CA ALA A 10 1.71 0.09 -4.42
C ALA A 10 0.96 -0.72 -3.35
N LEU A 11 -0.10 -0.15 -2.77
CA LEU A 11 -0.91 -0.82 -1.76
C LEU A 11 -1.64 -2.05 -2.31
N ARG A 12 -2.28 -1.95 -3.48
CA ARG A 12 -2.97 -3.08 -4.13
C ARG A 12 -2.02 -4.24 -4.38
N LEU A 13 -0.83 -3.96 -4.89
CA LEU A 13 0.16 -5.00 -5.16
C LEU A 13 0.71 -5.62 -3.87
N VAL A 14 1.18 -4.80 -2.91
CA VAL A 14 1.74 -5.28 -1.63
C VAL A 14 0.73 -6.08 -0.81
N ASN A 15 -0.55 -5.69 -0.85
CA ASN A 15 -1.63 -6.34 -0.11
C ASN A 15 -2.30 -7.49 -0.86
N SER A 16 -1.81 -7.86 -2.06
CA SER A 16 -2.19 -9.12 -2.71
C SER A 16 -1.65 -10.35 -1.98
N GLU A 17 -0.79 -10.16 -0.98
CA GLU A 17 -0.22 -11.22 -0.15
C GLU A 17 -0.35 -10.87 1.34
N GLU A 18 -0.76 -11.86 2.12
CA GLU A 18 -0.78 -11.86 3.58
C GLU A 18 0.09 -13.02 4.09
N PRO A 19 1.42 -12.84 4.24
CA PRO A 19 2.33 -13.94 4.57
C PRO A 19 2.00 -14.62 5.91
N ALA A 20 1.63 -13.84 6.93
CA ALA A 20 1.25 -14.35 8.24
C ALA A 20 -0.06 -15.17 8.24
N ARG A 21 -0.84 -15.13 7.15
CA ARG A 21 -2.02 -15.96 6.93
C ARG A 21 -1.81 -17.03 5.85
N GLY A 22 -0.62 -17.09 5.24
CA GLY A 22 -0.34 -17.99 4.12
C GLY A 22 -1.22 -17.74 2.90
N THR A 23 -1.68 -16.50 2.68
CA THR A 23 -2.60 -16.16 1.58
C THR A 23 -1.88 -15.33 0.51
N ASP A 24 -2.02 -15.73 -0.75
CA ASP A 24 -1.54 -14.98 -1.93
C ASP A 24 -2.61 -15.01 -3.01
N THR A 25 -3.15 -13.84 -3.37
CA THR A 25 -4.21 -13.70 -4.38
C THR A 25 -3.68 -13.51 -5.79
N LEU A 26 -2.39 -13.19 -5.95
CA LEU A 26 -1.77 -12.90 -7.24
C LEU A 26 -1.28 -14.19 -7.88
N THR A 27 -2.20 -15.07 -8.25
CA THR A 27 -1.90 -16.46 -8.72
C THR A 27 -2.16 -16.67 -10.21
N SER A 28 -2.74 -15.70 -10.90
CA SER A 28 -3.11 -15.79 -12.32
C SER A 28 -2.97 -14.45 -13.04
N VAL A 29 -2.95 -14.47 -14.37
CA VAL A 29 -2.96 -13.24 -15.18
C VAL A 29 -4.23 -12.40 -14.93
N ASP A 30 -5.37 -13.03 -14.64
CA ASP A 30 -6.59 -12.29 -14.34
C ASP A 30 -6.50 -11.56 -12.99
N ALA A 31 -5.80 -12.14 -12.01
CA ALA A 31 -5.45 -11.44 -10.77
C ALA A 31 -4.53 -10.23 -11.05
N VAL A 32 -3.56 -10.36 -11.96
CA VAL A 32 -2.70 -9.25 -12.40
C VAL A 32 -3.55 -8.15 -13.06
N ARG A 33 -4.47 -8.51 -13.97
CA ARG A 33 -5.37 -7.58 -14.65
C ARG A 33 -6.24 -6.81 -13.67
N ALA A 34 -6.75 -7.47 -12.64
CA ALA A 34 -7.59 -6.84 -11.63
C ALA A 34 -6.86 -5.73 -10.84
N LEU A 35 -5.53 -5.80 -10.70
CA LEU A 35 -4.75 -4.78 -10.00
C LEU A 35 -4.79 -3.40 -10.68
N PHE A 36 -4.99 -3.36 -12.00
CA PHE A 36 -5.08 -2.12 -12.78
C PHE A 36 -6.42 -1.36 -12.59
N GLY A 37 -7.40 -1.96 -11.89
CA GLY A 37 -8.69 -1.32 -11.63
C GLY A 37 -9.44 -0.97 -12.92
N THR A 38 -9.78 0.31 -13.09
CA THR A 38 -10.53 0.83 -14.25
C THR A 38 -9.68 0.98 -15.52
N SER A 39 -8.35 0.81 -15.45
CA SER A 39 -7.46 0.97 -16.61
C SER A 39 -7.46 -0.26 -17.51
N THR A 40 -8.46 -0.34 -18.39
CA THR A 40 -8.70 -1.51 -19.26
C THR A 40 -7.59 -1.71 -20.30
N GLN A 41 -6.94 -0.63 -20.76
CA GLN A 41 -5.90 -0.72 -21.79
C GLN A 41 -4.59 -1.31 -21.24
N ALA A 42 -4.13 -0.85 -20.07
CA ALA A 42 -2.93 -1.38 -19.43
C ALA A 42 -3.12 -2.85 -19.00
N ALA A 43 -4.30 -3.18 -18.48
CA ALA A 43 -4.64 -4.56 -18.10
C ALA A 43 -4.55 -5.55 -19.29
N ARG A 44 -4.97 -5.14 -20.50
CA ARG A 44 -4.93 -6.00 -21.70
C ARG A 44 -3.52 -6.44 -22.10
N ARG A 45 -2.48 -5.71 -21.70
CA ARG A 45 -1.08 -6.06 -21.97
C ARG A 45 -0.53 -7.14 -21.04
N ALA A 46 -1.24 -7.50 -19.97
CA ALA A 46 -0.79 -8.50 -19.02
C ALA A 46 -0.86 -9.93 -19.59
N THR A 47 0.20 -10.68 -19.32
CA THR A 47 0.44 -12.07 -19.74
C THR A 47 0.70 -12.96 -18.51
N ASP A 48 0.68 -14.29 -18.66
CA ASP A 48 1.00 -15.20 -17.54
C ASP A 48 2.40 -15.00 -16.98
N ALA A 49 3.36 -14.60 -17.83
CA ALA A 49 4.71 -14.26 -17.41
C ALA A 49 4.75 -13.06 -16.43
N ASP A 50 3.74 -12.19 -16.45
CA ASP A 50 3.65 -11.06 -15.54
C ASP A 50 3.31 -11.47 -14.11
N VAL A 51 2.73 -12.65 -13.86
CA VAL A 51 2.43 -13.12 -12.50
C VAL A 51 3.70 -13.16 -11.66
N THR A 52 4.75 -13.82 -12.16
CA THR A 52 6.04 -13.91 -11.48
C THR A 52 6.72 -12.54 -11.36
N ARG A 53 6.65 -11.72 -12.42
CA ARG A 53 7.28 -10.39 -12.42
C ARG A 53 6.63 -9.44 -11.42
N PHE A 54 5.30 -9.42 -11.33
CA PHE A 54 4.58 -8.64 -10.32
C PHE A 54 4.88 -9.13 -8.91
N ARG A 55 4.96 -10.45 -8.67
CA ARG A 55 5.37 -10.99 -7.36
C ARG A 55 6.78 -10.53 -6.95
N ALA A 56 7.71 -10.45 -7.90
CA ALA A 56 9.04 -9.91 -7.62
C ALA A 56 9.00 -8.41 -7.24
N VAL A 57 8.24 -7.60 -7.99
CA VAL A 57 8.02 -6.18 -7.66
C VAL A 57 7.31 -6.03 -6.31
N ARG A 58 6.32 -6.88 -6.01
CA ARG A 58 5.59 -6.92 -4.74
C ARG A 58 6.54 -7.08 -3.56
N GLY A 59 7.46 -8.05 -3.64
CA GLY A 59 8.45 -8.29 -2.58
C GLY A 59 9.32 -7.06 -2.32
N ARG A 60 9.76 -6.39 -3.38
CA ARG A 60 10.59 -5.17 -3.29
C ARG A 60 9.83 -3.98 -2.70
N LEU A 61 8.58 -3.77 -3.13
CA LEU A 61 7.71 -2.75 -2.54
C LEU A 61 7.44 -3.06 -1.07
N ARG A 62 7.17 -4.32 -0.72
CA ARG A 62 6.96 -4.73 0.68
C ARG A 62 8.19 -4.43 1.53
N ALA A 63 9.41 -4.67 1.02
CA ALA A 63 10.64 -4.32 1.73
C ALA A 63 10.77 -2.81 2.02
N VAL A 64 10.23 -1.93 1.16
CA VAL A 64 10.16 -0.48 1.45
C VAL A 64 9.28 -0.22 2.68
N PHE A 65 8.10 -0.84 2.75
CA PHE A 65 7.19 -0.71 3.90
C PHE A 65 7.77 -1.33 5.17
N GLU A 66 8.48 -2.44 5.07
CA GLU A 66 9.14 -3.09 6.21
C GLU A 66 10.25 -2.20 6.77
N ALA A 67 11.14 -1.68 5.93
CA ALA A 67 12.19 -0.75 6.35
C ALA A 67 11.62 0.52 7.00
N ALA A 68 10.56 1.09 6.42
CA ALA A 68 9.87 2.25 6.99
C ALA A 68 9.23 1.92 8.35
N ALA A 69 8.53 0.79 8.47
CA ALA A 69 7.89 0.36 9.71
C ALA A 69 8.91 0.07 10.83
N ASP A 70 10.13 -0.36 10.47
CA ASP A 70 11.23 -0.58 11.41
C ASP A 70 11.99 0.71 11.77
N GLY A 71 11.61 1.85 11.19
CA GLY A 71 12.23 3.16 11.44
C GLY A 71 13.51 3.43 10.66
N ASP A 72 13.87 2.58 9.69
CA ASP A 72 15.03 2.79 8.81
C ASP A 72 14.62 3.54 7.54
N GLU A 73 14.40 4.85 7.71
CA GLU A 73 13.98 5.75 6.63
C GLU A 73 14.99 5.76 5.47
N ARG A 74 16.29 5.67 5.77
CA ARG A 74 17.34 5.67 4.74
C ARG A 74 17.26 4.41 3.88
N GLN A 75 17.05 3.27 4.50
CA GLN A 75 16.88 2.01 3.76
C GLN A 75 15.58 2.03 2.95
N ALA A 76 14.48 2.53 3.49
CA ALA A 76 13.22 2.66 2.75
C ALA A 76 13.39 3.53 1.48
N VAL A 77 14.04 4.69 1.60
CA VAL A 77 14.34 5.57 0.47
C VAL A 77 15.30 4.92 -0.52
N HIS A 78 16.32 4.19 -0.05
CA HIS A 78 17.26 3.47 -0.92
C HIS A 78 16.54 2.41 -1.77
N LEU A 79 15.70 1.59 -1.14
CA LEU A 79 14.91 0.55 -1.82
C LEU A 79 13.91 1.14 -2.82
N LEU A 80 13.26 2.26 -2.46
CA LEU A 80 12.35 2.96 -3.36
C LEU A 80 13.09 3.56 -4.56
N ASN A 81 14.24 4.19 -4.34
CA ASN A 81 15.06 4.73 -5.42
C ASN A 81 15.55 3.64 -6.38
N ALA A 82 15.87 2.43 -5.88
CA ALA A 82 16.21 1.30 -6.74
C ALA A 82 15.05 0.91 -7.67
N LEU A 83 13.80 0.97 -7.20
CA LEU A 83 12.61 0.75 -8.04
C LEU A 83 12.42 1.89 -9.07
N LEU A 84 12.59 3.15 -8.66
CA LEU A 84 12.46 4.30 -9.56
C LEU A 84 13.50 4.32 -10.69
N LEU A 85 14.73 3.91 -10.39
CA LEU A 85 15.80 3.80 -11.39
C LEU A 85 15.58 2.67 -12.38
N GLU A 86 15.03 1.54 -11.92
CA GLU A 86 14.75 0.39 -12.78
C GLU A 86 13.49 0.57 -13.64
N PHE A 87 12.49 1.27 -13.10
CA PHE A 87 11.21 1.52 -13.76
C PHE A 87 11.01 3.03 -13.99
N PRO A 88 11.78 3.65 -14.90
CA PRO A 88 11.70 5.08 -15.14
C PRO A 88 10.34 5.45 -15.74
N VAL A 89 9.84 6.61 -15.33
CA VAL A 89 8.62 7.21 -15.90
C VAL A 89 8.97 8.32 -16.89
N SER A 90 8.08 8.57 -17.84
CA SER A 90 8.14 9.73 -18.73
C SER A 90 6.96 10.66 -18.42
N PRO A 91 7.16 11.79 -17.74
CA PRO A 91 6.07 12.72 -17.45
C PRO A 91 5.49 13.32 -18.75
N GLN A 92 4.17 13.47 -18.81
CA GLN A 92 3.45 14.04 -19.94
C GLN A 92 2.35 14.98 -19.44
N VAL A 93 2.17 16.14 -20.06
CA VAL A 93 1.01 17.00 -19.79
C VAL A 93 -0.19 16.46 -20.55
N SER A 94 -1.31 16.27 -19.85
CA SER A 94 -2.58 15.84 -20.42
C SER A 94 -3.70 16.79 -20.01
N GLY A 95 -4.75 16.86 -20.84
CA GLY A 95 -5.90 17.74 -20.67
C GLY A 95 -7.23 16.98 -20.65
N HIS A 96 -7.22 15.70 -20.25
CA HIS A 96 -8.45 14.90 -20.22
C HIS A 96 -9.22 15.12 -18.91
N GLY A 97 -10.51 14.80 -18.90
CA GLY A 97 -11.38 15.06 -17.74
C GLY A 97 -12.50 16.04 -18.10
N GLU A 98 -13.20 16.52 -17.08
CA GLU A 98 -14.22 17.55 -17.27
C GLU A 98 -13.55 18.90 -17.49
N LEU A 99 -14.15 19.71 -18.37
CA LEU A 99 -13.71 21.09 -18.52
C LEU A 99 -13.98 21.85 -17.23
N ASP A 100 -13.13 22.83 -16.92
CA ASP A 100 -13.40 23.74 -15.81
C ASP A 100 -14.62 24.63 -16.10
N ALA A 101 -15.00 25.44 -15.10
CA ALA A 101 -16.15 26.35 -15.20
C ALA A 101 -16.04 27.37 -16.36
N GLU A 102 -14.83 27.60 -16.87
CA GLU A 102 -14.55 28.49 -18.01
C GLU A 102 -14.36 27.74 -19.34
N GLY A 103 -14.63 26.43 -19.37
CA GLY A 103 -14.55 25.60 -20.56
C GLY A 103 -13.11 25.22 -20.96
N ARG A 104 -12.13 25.38 -20.07
CA ARG A 104 -10.74 25.02 -20.34
C ARG A 104 -10.48 23.56 -19.96
N PRO A 105 -9.58 22.85 -20.69
CA PRO A 105 -9.14 21.52 -20.28
C PRO A 105 -8.49 21.57 -18.90
N ASP A 106 -8.77 20.56 -18.07
CA ASP A 106 -8.03 20.34 -16.82
C ASP A 106 -6.63 19.84 -17.17
N TRP A 107 -5.65 20.75 -17.15
CA TRP A 107 -4.27 20.42 -17.48
C TRP A 107 -3.55 19.84 -16.26
N HIS A 108 -3.11 18.60 -16.37
CA HIS A 108 -2.36 17.94 -15.29
C HIS A 108 -1.28 17.01 -15.81
N MET A 109 -0.37 16.64 -14.89
CA MET A 109 0.72 15.74 -15.17
C MET A 109 0.26 14.27 -15.15
N HIS A 110 0.62 13.55 -16.20
CA HIS A 110 0.47 12.12 -16.40
C HIS A 110 1.81 11.42 -16.45
N LEU A 111 1.79 10.10 -16.23
CA LEU A 111 2.90 9.23 -16.59
C LEU A 111 2.57 8.64 -17.97
N ALA A 112 3.39 8.92 -18.98
CA ALA A 112 3.17 8.44 -20.33
C ALA A 112 3.11 6.91 -20.39
N ASP A 113 2.17 6.39 -21.17
CA ASP A 113 1.99 4.94 -21.39
C ASP A 113 2.95 4.41 -22.47
N HIS A 114 4.24 4.42 -22.15
CA HIS A 114 5.30 3.80 -22.96
C HIS A 114 6.08 2.66 -22.26
N PRO A 115 5.48 1.85 -21.37
CA PRO A 115 6.22 0.77 -20.74
C PRO A 115 6.45 -0.39 -21.73
N SER A 116 7.60 -1.05 -21.60
CA SER A 116 7.94 -2.24 -22.41
C SER A 116 7.01 -3.44 -22.16
N ASN A 117 6.38 -3.50 -21.00
CA ASN A 117 5.39 -4.52 -20.64
C ASN A 117 4.49 -4.03 -19.47
N ALA A 118 3.44 -4.80 -19.16
CA ALA A 118 2.48 -4.46 -18.11
C ALA A 118 3.13 -4.32 -16.72
N THR A 119 4.12 -5.15 -16.38
CA THR A 119 4.84 -5.06 -15.11
C THR A 119 5.60 -3.74 -15.00
N SER A 120 6.39 -3.38 -16.01
CA SER A 120 7.19 -2.16 -16.00
C SER A 120 6.31 -0.92 -15.80
N GLY A 121 5.16 -0.86 -16.49
CA GLY A 121 4.22 0.25 -16.34
C GLY A 121 3.62 0.32 -14.95
N TYR A 122 3.14 -0.80 -14.42
CA TYR A 122 2.57 -0.87 -13.08
C TYR A 122 3.59 -0.49 -12.00
N ALA A 123 4.81 -1.04 -12.10
CA ALA A 123 5.90 -0.79 -11.16
C ALA A 123 6.32 0.68 -11.16
N ALA A 124 6.40 1.30 -12.34
CA ALA A 124 6.74 2.72 -12.48
C ALA A 124 5.67 3.62 -11.81
N ILE A 125 4.38 3.35 -12.06
CA ILE A 125 3.27 4.07 -11.42
C ILE A 125 3.29 3.88 -9.90
N ALA A 126 3.42 2.64 -9.43
CA ALA A 126 3.43 2.31 -8.01
C ALA A 126 4.62 2.97 -7.28
N ALA A 127 5.83 2.88 -7.84
CA ALA A 127 7.03 3.49 -7.27
C ALA A 127 6.92 5.01 -7.25
N MET A 128 6.45 5.63 -8.34
CA MET A 128 6.28 7.09 -8.42
C MET A 128 5.22 7.58 -7.43
N GLY A 129 4.08 6.89 -7.34
CA GLY A 129 3.04 7.21 -6.37
C GLY A 129 3.52 7.11 -4.91
N LEU A 130 4.33 6.09 -4.60
CA LEU A 130 4.94 5.95 -3.28
C LEU A 130 5.99 7.03 -3.01
N ALA A 131 6.76 7.44 -4.03
CA ALA A 131 7.74 8.52 -3.93
C ALA A 131 7.07 9.85 -3.60
N PHE A 132 5.98 10.20 -4.30
CA PHE A 132 5.20 11.39 -3.99
C PHE A 132 4.70 11.38 -2.54
N HIS A 133 4.07 10.28 -2.12
CA HIS A 133 3.59 10.15 -0.75
C HIS A 133 4.72 10.29 0.28
N LEU A 134 5.86 9.63 0.06
CA LEU A 134 7.02 9.71 0.95
C LEU A 134 7.57 11.14 1.03
N THR A 135 7.68 11.85 -0.10
CA THR A 135 8.20 13.23 -0.12
C THR A 135 7.23 14.26 0.46
N GLU A 136 5.93 13.99 0.41
CA GLU A 136 4.90 14.87 0.96
C GLU A 136 4.71 14.66 2.46
N PHE A 137 4.68 13.40 2.92
CA PHE A 137 4.26 13.06 4.28
C PHE A 137 5.36 12.51 5.18
N GLY A 138 6.48 12.02 4.61
CA GLY A 138 7.58 11.37 5.33
C GLY A 138 7.58 9.84 5.20
N ALA A 139 8.75 9.22 5.39
CA ALA A 139 8.91 7.77 5.34
C ALA A 139 8.18 7.07 6.50
N ASP A 140 8.07 7.72 7.65
CA ASP A 140 7.33 7.26 8.84
C ASP A 140 5.81 7.10 8.60
N ARG A 141 5.31 7.49 7.43
CA ARG A 141 3.90 7.34 7.03
C ARG A 141 3.61 6.11 6.19
N LEU A 142 4.65 5.36 5.84
CA LEU A 142 4.54 4.06 5.17
C LEU A 142 4.49 3.00 6.26
N GLY A 143 3.31 2.47 6.55
CA GLY A 143 3.11 1.57 7.68
C GLY A 143 2.68 0.17 7.29
N LEU A 144 2.87 -0.76 8.22
CA LEU A 144 2.30 -2.10 8.18
C LEU A 144 1.28 -2.25 9.31
N CYS A 145 0.12 -2.81 9.01
CA CYS A 145 -0.99 -2.95 9.94
C CYS A 145 -0.57 -3.59 11.27
N GLU A 146 -0.93 -2.98 12.40
CA GLU A 146 -0.62 -3.50 13.75
C GLU A 146 -1.63 -4.56 14.23
N ALA A 147 -2.73 -4.79 13.51
CA ALA A 147 -3.79 -5.71 13.92
C ALA A 147 -3.44 -7.17 13.62
N ALA A 148 -2.62 -7.79 14.47
CA ALA A 148 -2.17 -9.17 14.33
C ALA A 148 -3.31 -10.17 14.00
N PRO A 149 -3.07 -11.14 13.09
CA PRO A 149 -1.83 -11.38 12.34
C PRO A 149 -1.72 -10.56 11.04
N CYS A 150 -2.58 -9.56 10.80
CA CYS A 150 -2.52 -8.77 9.56
C CYS A 150 -1.24 -7.94 9.52
N ARG A 151 -0.58 -7.89 8.36
CA ARG A 151 0.58 -7.04 8.05
C ARG A 151 0.41 -6.38 6.67
N ASN A 152 -0.81 -5.95 6.35
CA ASN A 152 -1.07 -5.19 5.14
C ASN A 152 -0.46 -3.80 5.24
N ALA A 153 0.14 -3.35 4.14
CA ALA A 153 0.65 -2.00 4.00
C ALA A 153 -0.49 -0.98 4.02
N TYR A 154 -0.19 0.20 4.54
CA TYR A 154 -1.04 1.37 4.48
C TYR A 154 -0.19 2.64 4.33
N LEU A 155 -0.85 3.69 3.85
CA LEU A 155 -0.30 5.04 3.78
C LEU A 155 -1.07 5.93 4.76
N ASP A 156 -0.33 6.67 5.58
CA ASP A 156 -0.90 7.54 6.60
C ASP A 156 -0.94 9.00 6.17
N THR A 157 -2.11 9.45 5.73
CA THR A 157 -2.40 10.85 5.40
C THR A 157 -3.03 11.62 6.57
N SER A 158 -3.10 11.03 7.77
CA SER A 158 -3.68 11.70 8.94
C SER A 158 -2.81 12.87 9.39
N THR A 159 -3.46 13.94 9.86
CA THR A 159 -2.77 15.14 10.34
C THR A 159 -1.83 14.86 11.52
N ASN A 160 -2.21 13.92 12.39
CA ASN A 160 -1.56 13.67 13.69
C ASN A 160 -0.78 12.34 13.77
N ARG A 161 -0.45 11.70 12.64
CA ARG A 161 0.31 10.44 12.60
C ARG A 161 -0.35 9.29 13.38
N SER A 162 -1.68 9.23 13.34
CA SER A 162 -2.43 8.31 14.20
C SER A 162 -2.85 7.01 13.54
N ARG A 163 -2.67 6.87 12.22
CA ARG A 163 -3.07 5.65 11.52
C ARG A 163 -2.10 4.52 11.87
N ARG A 164 -2.67 3.45 12.45
CA ARG A 164 -1.97 2.22 12.86
C ARG A 164 -2.47 0.96 12.16
N TYR A 165 -3.58 1.09 11.45
CA TYR A 165 -4.30 -0.04 10.86
C TYR A 165 -4.59 0.21 9.39
N CYS A 166 -4.54 -0.85 8.59
CA CYS A 166 -4.80 -0.76 7.15
C CYS A 166 -6.27 -0.41 6.84
N SER A 167 -7.20 -0.73 7.75
CA SER A 167 -8.65 -0.48 7.58
C SER A 167 -9.39 -0.38 8.92
N ASP A 168 -10.59 0.19 8.88
CA ASP A 168 -11.49 0.27 10.04
C ASP A 168 -11.86 -1.10 10.60
N ARG A 169 -11.95 -2.12 9.73
CA ARG A 169 -12.17 -3.50 10.15
C ARG A 169 -11.01 -4.01 11.02
N CYS A 170 -9.77 -3.75 10.61
CA CYS A 170 -8.59 -4.11 11.40
C CYS A 170 -8.51 -3.31 12.71
N ALA A 171 -8.83 -2.01 12.68
CA ALA A 171 -8.90 -1.17 13.87
C ALA A 171 -9.92 -1.68 14.89
N THR A 172 -11.14 -1.97 14.43
CA THR A 172 -12.22 -2.53 15.27
C THR A 172 -11.82 -3.87 15.87
N ARG A 173 -11.25 -4.77 15.05
CA ARG A 173 -10.77 -6.08 15.52
C ARG A 173 -9.72 -5.93 16.63
N ALA A 174 -8.74 -5.06 16.45
CA ALA A 174 -7.69 -4.81 17.43
C ALA A 174 -8.26 -4.22 18.73
N ASN A 175 -9.16 -3.22 18.63
CA ASN A 175 -9.81 -2.60 19.78
C ASN A 175 -10.64 -3.58 20.60
N VAL A 176 -11.42 -4.44 19.94
CA VAL A 176 -12.22 -5.49 20.61
C VAL A 176 -11.31 -6.52 21.29
N ALA A 177 -10.23 -6.95 20.63
CA ALA A 177 -9.27 -7.88 21.23
C ALA A 177 -8.61 -7.27 22.49
N ALA A 178 -8.19 -6.01 22.42
CA ALA A 178 -7.61 -5.29 23.55
C ALA A 178 -8.61 -5.11 24.70
N TYR A 179 -9.86 -4.76 24.40
CA TYR A 179 -10.94 -4.67 25.40
C TYR A 179 -11.16 -6.02 26.11
N ARG A 180 -11.29 -7.12 25.36
CA ARG A 180 -11.47 -8.46 25.93
C ARG A 180 -10.26 -8.88 26.78
N ALA A 181 -9.04 -8.53 26.39
CA ALA A 181 -7.84 -8.81 27.17
C ALA A 181 -7.83 -8.04 28.50
N ARG A 182 -8.27 -6.78 28.52
CA ARG A 182 -8.43 -6.01 29.76
C ARG A 182 -9.48 -6.63 30.67
N LYS A 183 -10.64 -7.01 30.12
CA LYS A 183 -11.72 -7.66 30.91
C LYS A 183 -11.29 -8.97 31.57
N ARG A 184 -10.51 -9.80 30.88
CA ARG A 184 -9.93 -11.03 31.48
C ARG A 184 -8.95 -10.72 32.60
N ARG A 185 -8.10 -9.70 32.45
CA ARG A 185 -7.16 -9.29 33.52
C ARG A 185 -7.90 -8.76 34.75
N GLU A 186 -9.00 -8.05 34.55
CA GLU A 186 -9.88 -7.58 35.64
C GLU A 186 -10.53 -8.76 36.38
N SER A 187 -11.06 -9.76 35.66
CA SER A 187 -11.63 -10.96 36.30
C SER A 187 -10.58 -11.78 37.05
N ASP A 188 -9.41 -12.03 36.44
CA ASP A 188 -8.32 -12.80 37.07
C ASP A 188 -7.79 -12.11 38.34
N THR A 189 -7.74 -10.77 38.32
CA THR A 189 -7.33 -9.99 39.50
C THR A 189 -8.36 -10.10 40.61
N SER A 190 -9.65 -9.99 40.28
CA SER A 190 -10.77 -10.14 41.21
C SER A 190 -10.79 -11.53 41.87
N GLU A 191 -10.58 -12.60 41.09
CA GLU A 191 -10.49 -13.97 41.59
C GLU A 191 -9.29 -14.18 42.52
N ARG A 192 -8.14 -13.59 42.19
CA ARG A 192 -6.93 -13.68 43.02
C ARG A 192 -7.07 -12.93 44.34
N THR A 193 -7.67 -11.75 44.34
CA THR A 193 -7.92 -10.99 45.59
C THR A 193 -8.97 -11.66 46.48
N GLY A 194 -9.94 -12.39 45.89
CA GLY A 194 -10.94 -13.15 46.64
C GLY A 194 -10.34 -14.35 47.39
N ARG A 195 -9.37 -15.07 46.81
CA ARG A 195 -8.71 -16.23 47.44
C ARG A 195 -7.74 -15.88 48.58
N THR A 196 -7.27 -14.65 48.67
CA THR A 196 -6.36 -14.20 49.75
C THR A 196 -7.10 -13.67 50.98
N ALA A 197 -8.43 -13.60 50.92
CA ALA A 197 -9.28 -13.09 51.99
C ALA A 197 -9.95 -14.19 52.84
N GLU A 198 -9.67 -15.47 52.54
CA GLU A 198 -10.03 -16.67 53.33
C GLU A 198 -8.80 -17.19 54.08
#